data_AF-A0AAE7A8U5-F1
#
_entry.id   AF-A0AAE7A8U5-F1
#
_cell.length_a   1.000
_cell.length_b   1.000
_cell.length_c   1.000
_cell.angle_alpha   90.00
_cell.angle_beta   90.00
_cell.angle_gamma   90.00
#
_symmetry.space_group_name_H-M   'P 1'
#
loop_
_entity.id
_entity.type
_entity.pdbx_description
1 polymer ?
#
loop_
_entity_poly.entity_id
_entity_poly.type
_entity_poly.pdbx_seq_one_letter_code
_entity_poly.pdbx_strand_id
1 'polypeptide(L)'
;MTDDQSHAIVMLQWVLKLSSFALACTLPLVFCTVAAQPLLDPLDTLKRINHNYNTLKDVCQEPDTGAARGLYYCSGVTLRMVNDGPFNPWDYSPYAVKIGATSYSWIRKDLSTRILIHPAGLILRNPTDAAALNLPVKEQGFTCIYAFDGGTGPERKWYGCGFFDSREPPRTAQGVVNNRNSALAYGTCAEAGVSTAEQWTQKYIGLMKGPIQYSQCSWNAEKPSDWNAMIRVHESRPNTTNKDPFAFSGQVNEFMLKNASATNDGSDNMKYIDAFIYNVHSTQNFATRGDQAPPKPENGLNSARNFQKKLQAQGYSVPILRLDFTQPAEQRFSYVAADQAIDLTVVGGAQPVAPAAPSYIAAATWIKRYDPGTRKDEWSLSIVPTAAGRAVPNEQVGVFYDQLFALKGADGNWRNNEHSAGSMRQQLSCVLVNYRNKTPWNLEPFRPALSDSDTRAAGCNPVPR
;
A
#
# COMPACT_ATOMS: atom_id res chain seq x y z
N MET A 1 -90.18 12.03 -27.08
CA MET A 1 -89.22 11.84 -28.20
C MET A 1 -87.88 11.57 -27.54
N THR A 2 -87.64 10.40 -26.92
CA THR A 2 -87.15 9.11 -27.49
C THR A 2 -85.82 9.30 -28.23
N ASP A 3 -84.68 8.91 -27.62
CA ASP A 3 -83.98 7.59 -27.74
C ASP A 3 -83.18 7.49 -29.06
N ASP A 4 -82.04 6.85 -29.24
CA ASP A 4 -81.11 6.02 -28.45
C ASP A 4 -79.86 5.81 -29.35
N GLN A 5 -78.81 5.21 -28.78
CA GLN A 5 -77.55 4.67 -29.33
C GLN A 5 -77.56 4.11 -30.77
N SER A 6 -76.38 4.07 -31.44
CA SER A 6 -75.74 2.82 -31.96
C SER A 6 -74.62 3.00 -33.02
N HIS A 7 -73.49 2.36 -32.73
CA HIS A 7 -72.70 1.39 -33.53
C HIS A 7 -72.50 1.47 -35.08
N ALA A 8 -71.24 1.14 -35.45
CA ALA A 8 -70.77 0.18 -36.48
C ALA A 8 -70.40 0.65 -37.90
N ILE A 9 -69.11 0.52 -38.32
CA ILE A 9 -68.40 -0.57 -39.07
C ILE A 9 -68.39 -0.32 -40.61
N VAL A 10 -67.18 -0.27 -41.21
CA VAL A 10 -66.68 -1.05 -42.39
C VAL A 10 -65.70 -0.25 -43.28
N MET A 11 -64.44 -0.69 -43.20
CA MET A 11 -63.39 -0.92 -44.22
C MET A 11 -63.28 -0.13 -45.53
N LEU A 12 -62.05 0.31 -45.83
CA LEU A 12 -61.31 -0.24 -46.97
C LEU A 12 -59.79 -0.24 -46.74
N GLN A 13 -59.19 -1.38 -47.04
CA GLN A 13 -57.81 -1.78 -46.79
C GLN A 13 -56.82 -1.15 -47.79
N TRP A 14 -55.65 -0.75 -47.32
CA TRP A 14 -54.42 -0.73 -48.13
C TRP A 14 -53.30 -1.41 -47.35
N VAL A 15 -52.82 -2.51 -47.93
CA VAL A 15 -51.71 -3.34 -47.44
C VAL A 15 -50.40 -2.62 -47.76
N LEU A 16 -49.58 -2.33 -46.74
CA LEU A 16 -48.17 -2.01 -46.92
C LEU A 16 -47.34 -2.69 -45.83
N LYS A 17 -46.34 -3.43 -46.32
CA LYS A 17 -45.45 -4.34 -45.58
C LYS A 17 -44.65 -3.61 -44.51
N LEU A 18 -44.65 -4.15 -43.29
CA LEU A 18 -43.69 -3.81 -42.24
C LEU A 18 -42.34 -4.45 -42.56
N SER A 19 -41.30 -3.63 -42.72
CA SER A 19 -39.90 -4.05 -42.64
C SER A 19 -39.34 -3.54 -41.31
N SER A 20 -39.07 -4.47 -40.39
CA SER A 20 -38.45 -4.21 -39.11
C SER A 20 -36.98 -3.80 -39.28
N PHE A 21 -36.66 -2.52 -39.11
CA PHE A 21 -35.29 -2.07 -38.91
C PHE A 21 -34.98 -2.09 -37.41
N ALA A 22 -34.18 -3.06 -36.98
CA ALA A 22 -33.58 -3.08 -35.66
C ALA A 22 -32.46 -2.01 -35.60
N LEU A 23 -32.69 -0.97 -34.80
CA LEU A 23 -31.70 0.06 -34.53
C LEU A 23 -30.68 -0.50 -33.52
N ALA A 24 -29.52 -0.93 -34.00
CA ALA A 24 -28.41 -1.33 -33.13
C ALA A 24 -27.75 -0.07 -32.54
N CYS A 25 -28.12 0.28 -31.30
CA CYS A 25 -27.37 1.26 -30.50
C CYS A 25 -26.01 0.66 -30.12
N THR A 26 -24.97 0.97 -30.90
CA THR A 26 -23.58 0.74 -30.52
C THR A 26 -23.19 1.73 -29.43
N LEU A 27 -23.25 1.31 -28.17
CA LEU A 27 -22.58 2.01 -27.07
C LEU A 27 -21.07 1.97 -27.31
N PRO A 28 -20.37 3.11 -27.40
CA PRO A 28 -18.92 3.09 -27.41
C PRO A 28 -18.45 2.59 -26.04
N LEU A 29 -17.81 1.43 -26.03
CA LEU A 29 -16.98 0.98 -24.92
C LEU A 29 -15.86 2.01 -24.77
N VAL A 30 -16.04 2.96 -23.85
CA VAL A 30 -14.96 3.80 -23.35
C VAL A 30 -14.04 2.86 -22.59
N PHE A 31 -13.04 2.31 -23.28
CA PHE A 31 -11.87 1.76 -22.60
C PHE A 31 -11.21 2.92 -21.87
N CYS A 32 -11.36 2.97 -20.53
CA CYS A 32 -10.47 3.73 -19.69
C CYS A 32 -9.07 3.14 -19.86
N THR A 33 -8.33 3.60 -20.86
CA THR A 33 -6.89 3.40 -20.91
C THR A 33 -6.33 4.15 -19.72
N VAL A 34 -5.97 3.43 -18.65
CA VAL A 34 -5.09 3.98 -17.62
C VAL A 34 -3.82 4.36 -18.37
N ALA A 35 -3.62 5.66 -18.59
CA ALA A 35 -2.40 6.15 -19.21
C ALA A 35 -1.24 5.68 -18.31
N ALA A 36 -0.37 4.83 -18.85
CA ALA A 36 0.82 4.39 -18.14
C ALA A 36 1.61 5.65 -17.73
N GLN A 37 1.97 5.76 -16.45
CA GLN A 37 2.77 6.90 -16.00
C GLN A 37 4.10 6.90 -16.76
N PRO A 38 4.60 8.09 -17.17
CA PRO A 38 5.88 8.16 -17.85
C PRO A 38 6.97 7.61 -16.93
N LEU A 39 7.80 6.73 -17.47
CA LEU A 39 8.95 6.19 -16.76
C LEU A 39 9.93 7.33 -16.48
N LEU A 40 10.17 7.62 -15.20
CA LEU A 40 11.16 8.59 -14.79
C LEU A 40 12.55 7.97 -14.82
N ASP A 41 13.56 8.76 -15.21
CA ASP A 41 14.95 8.33 -15.15
C ASP A 41 15.33 7.99 -13.67
N PRO A 42 15.91 6.80 -13.42
CA PRO A 42 16.28 6.38 -12.07
C PRO A 42 17.29 7.30 -11.37
N LEU A 43 18.24 7.87 -12.11
CA LEU A 43 19.24 8.79 -11.57
C LEU A 43 18.64 10.16 -11.28
N ASP A 44 17.71 10.64 -12.11
CA ASP A 44 16.99 11.88 -11.79
C ASP A 44 16.07 11.71 -10.58
N THR A 45 15.48 10.52 -10.41
CA THR A 45 14.72 10.16 -9.21
C THR A 45 15.59 10.14 -7.97
N LEU A 46 16.78 9.54 -8.06
CA LEU A 46 17.79 9.59 -7.00
C LEU A 46 18.18 11.03 -6.66
N LYS A 47 18.45 11.89 -7.67
CA LYS A 47 18.82 13.29 -7.46
C LYS A 47 17.73 14.06 -6.71
N ARG A 48 16.46 13.90 -7.11
CA ARG A 48 15.32 14.56 -6.43
C ARG A 48 15.18 14.10 -4.98
N ILE A 49 15.25 12.79 -4.72
CA ILE A 49 15.15 12.24 -3.35
C ILE A 49 16.31 12.72 -2.47
N ASN A 50 17.55 12.70 -2.97
CA ASN A 50 18.70 13.25 -2.24
C ASN A 50 18.56 14.77 -2.03
N HIS A 51 18.06 15.51 -3.02
CA HIS A 51 17.78 16.95 -2.86
C HIS A 51 16.76 17.19 -1.75
N ASN A 52 15.63 16.48 -1.76
CA ASN A 52 14.58 16.59 -0.74
C ASN A 52 15.12 16.26 0.65
N TYR A 53 15.89 15.18 0.78
CA TYR A 53 16.51 14.77 2.04
C TYR A 53 17.46 15.84 2.60
N ASN A 54 18.24 16.48 1.73
CA ASN A 54 19.31 17.41 2.13
C ASN A 54 18.87 18.88 2.23
N THR A 55 17.67 19.22 1.76
CA THR A 55 17.17 20.60 1.74
C THR A 55 16.49 20.93 3.06
N LEU A 56 17.05 21.88 3.80
CA LEU A 56 16.40 22.46 4.98
C LEU A 56 15.55 23.65 4.55
N LYS A 57 14.24 23.45 4.53
CA LYS A 57 13.26 24.52 4.37
C LYS A 57 12.41 24.60 5.62
N ASP A 58 12.12 25.83 6.03
CA ASP A 58 11.21 26.10 7.14
C ASP A 58 9.84 26.62 6.64
N VAL A 59 9.71 26.77 5.32
CA VAL A 59 8.50 27.23 4.64
C VAL A 59 8.30 26.40 3.37
N CYS A 60 7.14 25.78 3.24
CA CYS A 60 6.65 25.19 2.01
C CYS A 60 5.31 25.86 1.63
N GLN A 61 5.06 26.00 0.34
CA GLN A 61 3.88 26.66 -0.19
C GLN A 61 3.36 25.95 -1.44
N GLU A 62 2.07 26.07 -1.70
CA GLU A 62 1.47 25.69 -2.98
C GLU A 62 2.01 26.60 -4.09
N PRO A 63 2.51 26.07 -5.22
CA PRO A 63 3.18 26.88 -6.25
C PRO A 63 2.27 27.94 -6.89
N ASP A 64 0.97 27.69 -6.95
CA ASP A 64 0.01 28.53 -7.68
C ASP A 64 -0.75 29.50 -6.79
N THR A 65 -1.04 29.15 -5.53
CA THR A 65 -1.76 30.01 -4.58
C THR A 65 -0.83 30.72 -3.59
N GLY A 66 0.39 30.21 -3.39
CA GLY A 66 1.28 30.64 -2.30
C GLY A 66 0.82 30.21 -0.90
N ALA A 67 -0.24 29.42 -0.79
CA ALA A 67 -0.77 28.96 0.50
C ALA A 67 0.27 28.12 1.24
N ALA A 68 0.46 28.39 2.54
CA ALA A 68 1.41 27.66 3.38
C ALA A 68 1.03 26.17 3.48
N ARG A 69 2.05 25.30 3.44
CA ARG A 69 1.96 23.84 3.58
C ARG A 69 2.97 23.33 4.60
N GLY A 70 2.73 22.14 5.11
CA GLY A 70 3.72 21.41 5.92
C GLY A 70 5.04 21.16 5.18
N LEU A 71 6.12 20.89 5.93
CA LEU A 71 7.45 20.73 5.33
C LEU A 71 7.54 19.55 4.35
N TYR A 72 6.71 18.52 4.56
CA TYR A 72 6.56 17.38 3.65
C TYR A 72 6.22 17.79 2.21
N TYR A 73 5.62 18.97 2.01
CA TYR A 73 5.11 19.40 0.72
C TYR A 73 6.22 19.78 -0.25
N CYS A 74 7.41 20.16 0.26
CA CYS A 74 8.53 20.64 -0.57
C CYS A 74 9.93 20.26 -0.07
N SER A 75 10.03 19.51 1.03
CA SER A 75 11.31 19.02 1.58
C SER A 75 11.14 17.72 2.36
N GLY A 76 12.26 17.05 2.61
CA GLY A 76 12.31 15.75 3.25
C GLY A 76 11.65 14.63 2.44
N VAL A 77 11.76 13.41 2.96
CA VAL A 77 11.34 12.19 2.29
C VAL A 77 10.27 11.51 3.13
N THR A 78 9.05 11.44 2.60
CA THR A 78 7.95 10.68 3.20
C THR A 78 8.04 9.23 2.75
N LEU A 79 8.21 8.30 3.69
CA LEU A 79 8.38 6.88 3.40
C LEU A 79 7.48 6.02 4.27
N ARG A 80 6.96 4.93 3.68
CA ARG A 80 6.28 3.87 4.41
C ARG A 80 7.21 2.67 4.47
N MET A 81 7.48 2.21 5.68
CA MET A 81 8.23 1.00 5.93
C MET A 81 7.24 -0.17 5.92
N VAL A 82 7.56 -1.26 5.24
CA VAL A 82 6.69 -2.44 5.17
C VAL A 82 7.51 -3.69 4.86
N ASN A 83 7.11 -4.83 5.43
CA ASN A 83 7.66 -6.15 5.11
C ASN A 83 7.06 -6.72 3.82
N ASP A 84 7.65 -7.77 3.26
CA ASP A 84 7.05 -8.50 2.15
C ASP A 84 6.13 -9.64 2.63
N GLY A 85 5.16 -9.98 1.78
CA GLY A 85 4.15 -10.99 2.07
C GLY A 85 3.10 -11.14 0.97
N PRO A 86 2.00 -11.88 1.24
CA PRO A 86 0.90 -12.09 0.30
C PRO A 86 -0.03 -10.87 0.20
N PHE A 87 0.57 -9.68 0.09
CA PHE A 87 -0.10 -8.38 -0.04
C PHE A 87 0.83 -7.44 -0.84
N ASN A 88 0.31 -6.33 -1.33
CA ASN A 88 1.11 -5.30 -1.95
C ASN A 88 1.64 -4.29 -0.92
N PRO A 89 2.81 -3.68 -1.14
CA PRO A 89 3.39 -2.73 -0.19
C PRO A 89 2.54 -1.45 0.01
N TRP A 90 1.62 -1.15 -0.92
CA TRP A 90 0.66 -0.04 -0.78
C TRP A 90 -0.64 -0.44 -0.09
N ASP A 91 -0.91 -1.73 0.11
CA ASP A 91 -2.16 -2.21 0.71
C ASP A 91 -2.35 -1.67 2.12
N TYR A 92 -3.60 -1.38 2.50
CA TYR A 92 -3.92 -1.01 3.88
C TYR A 92 -4.04 -2.26 4.73
N SER A 93 -3.32 -2.31 5.86
CA SER A 93 -3.52 -3.40 6.83
C SER A 93 -4.92 -3.33 7.42
N PRO A 94 -5.48 -4.45 7.94
CA PRO A 94 -6.76 -4.41 8.66
C PRO A 94 -6.77 -3.38 9.79
N TYR A 95 -5.61 -3.13 10.39
CA TYR A 95 -5.44 -2.11 11.42
C TYR A 95 -5.52 -0.69 10.84
N ALA A 96 -4.83 -0.40 9.74
CA ALA A 96 -4.91 0.87 9.03
C ALA A 96 -6.33 1.18 8.52
N VAL A 97 -7.07 0.17 8.05
CA VAL A 97 -8.48 0.30 7.66
C VAL A 97 -9.35 0.73 8.84
N LYS A 98 -9.15 0.14 10.03
CA LYS A 98 -9.89 0.52 11.25
C LYS A 98 -9.59 1.95 11.72
N ILE A 99 -8.35 2.39 11.59
CA ILE A 99 -7.94 3.77 11.90
C ILE A 99 -8.49 4.75 10.84
N GLY A 100 -8.63 4.28 9.60
CA GLY A 100 -8.91 5.12 8.43
C GLY A 100 -7.66 5.84 7.89
N ALA A 101 -6.47 5.44 8.34
CA ALA A 101 -5.19 6.04 7.96
C ALA A 101 -4.04 5.05 8.05
N THR A 102 -2.97 5.38 7.34
CA THR A 102 -1.73 4.62 7.29
C THR A 102 -0.59 5.46 7.82
N SER A 103 0.28 4.82 8.59
CA SER A 103 1.48 5.40 9.18
C SER A 103 2.63 5.45 8.16
N TYR A 104 3.33 6.57 8.15
CA TYR A 104 4.55 6.85 7.41
C TYR A 104 5.59 7.42 8.38
N SER A 105 6.84 7.52 7.95
CA SER A 105 7.82 8.41 8.56
C SER A 105 8.19 9.49 7.56
N TRP A 106 8.65 10.63 8.07
CA TRP A 106 9.25 11.69 7.27
C TRP A 106 10.69 11.91 7.72
N ILE A 107 11.65 11.79 6.82
CA ILE A 107 13.07 11.94 7.14
C ILE A 107 13.70 13.10 6.39
N ARG A 108 14.66 13.76 7.05
CA ARG A 108 15.44 14.86 6.50
C ARG A 108 16.83 14.87 7.15
N LYS A 109 17.81 15.57 6.58
CA LYS A 109 19.20 15.52 7.08
C LYS A 109 19.38 16.03 8.51
N ASP A 110 18.47 16.85 8.99
CA ASP A 110 18.41 17.39 10.35
C ASP A 110 17.57 16.53 11.29
N LEU A 111 17.18 15.31 10.88
CA LEU A 111 16.56 14.32 11.75
C LEU A 111 17.50 13.13 11.99
N SER A 112 17.69 12.79 13.25
CA SER A 112 18.53 11.71 13.77
C SER A 112 17.96 10.30 13.58
N THR A 113 17.03 10.14 12.63
CA THR A 113 16.51 8.82 12.22
C THR A 113 17.62 8.00 11.56
N ARG A 114 17.86 6.79 12.11
CA ARG A 114 18.97 5.90 11.72
C ARG A 114 18.53 4.47 11.38
N ILE A 115 17.25 4.18 11.46
CA ILE A 115 16.70 2.85 11.23
C ILE A 115 15.47 2.90 10.33
N LEU A 116 15.12 1.74 9.79
CA LEU A 116 13.77 1.45 9.32
C LEU A 116 13.16 0.39 10.26
N ILE A 117 11.87 0.53 10.58
CA ILE A 117 11.04 -0.42 11.35
C ILE A 117 10.85 -1.74 10.59
N HIS A 118 10.83 -1.67 9.26
CA HIS A 118 10.89 -2.84 8.37
C HIS A 118 12.08 -2.67 7.43
N PRO A 119 12.73 -3.74 6.96
CA PRO A 119 14.00 -3.62 6.23
C PRO A 119 13.83 -3.01 4.82
N ALA A 120 12.60 -2.85 4.34
CA ALA A 120 12.26 -2.23 3.07
C ALA A 120 11.01 -1.32 3.19
N GLY A 121 10.74 -0.58 2.10
CA GLY A 121 9.62 0.34 2.06
C GLY A 121 9.44 1.03 0.71
N LEU A 122 8.54 2.01 0.70
CA LEU A 122 8.27 2.87 -0.45
C LEU A 122 8.42 4.34 -0.05
N ILE A 123 8.81 5.17 -1.01
CA ILE A 123 8.82 6.63 -0.91
C ILE A 123 7.62 7.17 -1.66
N LEU A 124 6.88 8.09 -1.03
CA LEU A 124 5.92 8.93 -1.73
C LEU A 124 6.62 10.12 -2.35
N ARG A 125 6.29 10.41 -3.61
CA ARG A 125 6.79 11.58 -4.32
C ARG A 125 6.39 12.85 -3.58
N ASN A 126 7.35 13.75 -3.41
CA ASN A 126 7.10 15.06 -2.85
C ASN A 126 6.06 15.81 -3.73
N PRO A 127 5.05 16.49 -3.16
CA PRO A 127 4.03 17.19 -3.95
C PRO A 127 4.58 18.22 -4.94
N THR A 128 5.59 19.02 -4.56
CA THR A 128 6.19 19.99 -5.49
C THR A 128 6.97 19.33 -6.63
N ASP A 129 7.63 18.20 -6.37
CA ASP A 129 8.26 17.41 -7.44
C ASP A 129 7.22 16.81 -8.38
N ALA A 130 6.11 16.29 -7.83
CA ALA A 130 5.01 15.76 -8.63
C ALA A 130 4.46 16.83 -9.59
N ALA A 131 4.25 18.06 -9.08
CA ALA A 131 3.82 19.19 -9.89
C ALA A 131 4.86 19.53 -10.98
N ALA A 132 6.14 19.62 -10.64
CA ALA A 132 7.22 19.90 -11.59
C ALA A 132 7.35 18.85 -12.70
N LEU A 133 7.02 17.59 -12.39
CA LEU A 133 7.04 16.47 -13.34
C LEU A 133 5.73 16.29 -14.12
N ASN A 134 4.71 17.12 -13.89
CA ASN A 134 3.36 16.94 -14.41
C ASN A 134 2.75 15.56 -14.09
N LEU A 135 3.02 15.06 -12.88
CA LEU A 135 2.48 13.81 -12.35
C LEU A 135 1.36 14.08 -11.34
N PRO A 136 0.50 13.08 -11.04
CA PRO A 136 -0.50 13.21 -10.00
C PRO A 136 0.08 13.72 -8.68
N VAL A 137 -0.40 14.87 -8.23
CA VAL A 137 0.02 15.50 -6.98
C VAL A 137 -0.80 14.95 -5.83
N LYS A 138 -0.13 14.45 -4.78
CA LYS A 138 -0.80 14.07 -3.53
C LYS A 138 -1.12 15.34 -2.74
N GLU A 139 -2.23 15.99 -3.10
CA GLU A 139 -2.61 17.27 -2.49
C GLU A 139 -3.22 17.13 -1.09
N GLN A 140 -3.85 15.98 -0.81
CA GLN A 140 -4.66 15.78 0.38
C GLN A 140 -4.38 14.44 1.06
N GLY A 141 -4.76 14.36 2.33
CA GLY A 141 -4.75 13.16 3.14
C GLY A 141 -3.83 13.25 4.35
N PHE A 142 -2.90 14.21 4.37
CA PHE A 142 -1.95 14.33 5.47
C PHE A 142 -2.66 14.91 6.70
N THR A 143 -2.58 14.23 7.83
CA THR A 143 -3.38 14.63 9.01
C THR A 143 -2.49 15.27 10.06
N CYS A 144 -1.55 14.52 10.61
CA CYS A 144 -0.67 14.96 11.68
C CYS A 144 0.69 14.27 11.64
N ILE A 145 1.67 14.82 12.36
CA ILE A 145 2.96 14.19 12.61
C ILE A 145 3.28 14.15 14.11
N TYR A 146 3.76 13.02 14.61
CA TYR A 146 4.29 12.87 15.96
C TYR A 146 5.80 13.05 15.95
N ALA A 147 6.36 13.61 17.02
CA ALA A 147 7.81 13.72 17.14
C ALA A 147 8.46 12.33 17.28
N PHE A 148 7.77 11.39 17.91
CA PHE A 148 8.20 9.98 18.02
C PHE A 148 7.10 9.05 17.57
N ASP A 149 7.35 7.75 17.51
CA ASP A 149 6.32 6.72 17.29
C ASP A 149 5.11 7.04 18.18
N GLY A 150 3.98 7.31 17.54
CA GLY A 150 2.73 7.72 18.19
C GLY A 150 1.91 6.53 18.66
N GLY A 151 2.40 5.30 18.48
CA GLY A 151 1.67 4.08 18.80
C GLY A 151 0.28 4.08 18.18
N THR A 152 0.14 4.62 16.96
CA THR A 152 -1.17 4.99 16.42
C THR A 152 -2.09 3.78 16.32
N GLY A 153 -3.39 4.04 16.52
CA GLY A 153 -4.42 3.01 16.62
C GLY A 153 -5.81 3.61 16.68
N PRO A 154 -6.89 2.79 16.61
CA PRO A 154 -8.27 3.28 16.62
C PRO A 154 -8.66 4.04 17.89
N GLU A 155 -7.86 3.90 18.95
CA GLU A 155 -7.99 4.66 20.20
C GLU A 155 -7.63 6.13 20.01
N ARG A 156 -6.79 6.44 19.01
CA ARG A 156 -6.53 7.80 18.55
C ARG A 156 -7.51 8.11 17.42
N LYS A 157 -8.63 8.73 17.77
CA LYS A 157 -9.63 9.21 16.80
C LYS A 157 -9.01 10.18 15.80
N TRP A 158 -9.81 10.66 14.84
CA TRP A 158 -9.33 11.52 13.76
C TRP A 158 -8.11 10.94 13.04
N TYR A 159 -8.26 9.76 12.44
CA TYR A 159 -7.23 9.16 11.58
C TYR A 159 -5.89 8.91 12.29
N GLY A 160 -5.93 8.53 13.57
CA GLY A 160 -4.73 8.25 14.36
C GLY A 160 -4.13 9.49 15.04
N CYS A 161 -4.72 10.68 14.87
CA CYS A 161 -4.11 11.93 15.33
C CYS A 161 -4.65 12.47 16.65
N GLY A 162 -5.71 11.86 17.19
CA GLY A 162 -6.29 12.23 18.48
C GLY A 162 -5.43 11.87 19.69
N PHE A 163 -5.92 12.25 20.88
CA PHE A 163 -5.36 11.79 22.14
C PHE A 163 -5.55 10.28 22.27
N PHE A 164 -4.71 9.64 23.09
CA PHE A 164 -4.83 8.20 23.38
C PHE A 164 -5.93 7.98 24.44
N ASP A 165 -7.18 8.32 24.11
CA ASP A 165 -8.31 8.28 25.05
C ASP A 165 -9.65 7.88 24.41
N SER A 166 -9.63 7.49 23.13
CA SER A 166 -10.81 7.09 22.34
C SER A 166 -11.88 8.17 22.16
N ARG A 167 -11.61 9.44 22.49
CA ARG A 167 -12.54 10.55 22.30
C ARG A 167 -12.29 11.27 20.98
N GLU A 168 -13.37 11.72 20.36
CA GLU A 168 -13.26 12.57 19.16
C GLU A 168 -12.61 13.90 19.55
N PRO A 169 -11.52 14.33 18.89
CA PRO A 169 -10.89 15.58 19.24
C PRO A 169 -11.81 16.77 18.99
N PRO A 170 -11.78 17.80 19.86
CA PRO A 170 -12.65 18.98 19.73
C PRO A 170 -12.30 19.80 18.48
N ARG A 171 -11.03 19.77 18.03
CA ARG A 171 -10.51 20.50 16.85
C ARG A 171 -10.68 22.02 16.92
N THR A 172 -11.02 22.56 18.09
CA THR A 172 -11.30 23.98 18.31
C THR A 172 -10.03 24.83 18.42
N ALA A 173 -8.89 24.24 18.81
CA ALA A 173 -7.63 24.95 18.93
C ALA A 173 -6.82 24.94 17.62
N GLN A 174 -7.34 24.33 16.56
CA GLN A 174 -6.66 24.35 15.26
C GLN A 174 -6.72 25.77 14.69
N GLY A 175 -5.55 26.32 14.40
CA GLY A 175 -5.46 27.56 13.63
C GLY A 175 -6.06 27.36 12.22
N VAL A 176 -6.52 28.45 11.62
CA VAL A 176 -7.00 28.43 10.24
C VAL A 176 -5.81 28.23 9.30
N VAL A 177 -5.83 27.16 8.51
CA VAL A 177 -4.93 26.95 7.38
C VAL A 177 -5.75 26.98 6.10
N ASN A 178 -5.39 27.85 5.15
CA ASN A 178 -6.13 28.04 3.91
C ASN A 178 -5.38 27.39 2.74
N ASN A 179 -5.32 26.06 2.75
CA ASN A 179 -4.66 25.27 1.73
C ASN A 179 -5.50 24.04 1.33
N ARG A 180 -5.08 23.31 0.31
CA ARG A 180 -5.84 22.18 -0.26
C ARG A 180 -6.11 21.03 0.72
N ASN A 181 -5.36 20.92 1.82
CA ASN A 181 -5.46 19.83 2.80
C ASN A 181 -6.04 20.28 4.16
N SER A 182 -6.52 21.52 4.26
CA SER A 182 -6.98 22.14 5.51
C SER A 182 -8.06 21.36 6.25
N ALA A 183 -8.97 20.70 5.52
CA ALA A 183 -10.07 19.95 6.11
C ALA A 183 -9.64 18.71 6.91
N LEU A 184 -8.42 18.20 6.69
CA LEU A 184 -7.90 16.97 7.31
C LEU A 184 -6.79 17.26 8.34
N ALA A 185 -6.06 18.35 8.14
CA ALA A 185 -4.93 18.74 8.94
C ALA A 185 -5.33 18.99 10.40
N TYR A 186 -4.67 18.29 11.33
CA TYR A 186 -5.00 18.35 12.75
C TYR A 186 -3.78 18.02 13.60
N GLY A 187 -3.68 18.59 14.80
CA GLY A 187 -2.69 18.19 15.81
C GLY A 187 -3.20 18.43 17.23
N THR A 188 -3.08 17.43 18.10
CA THR A 188 -3.47 17.54 19.52
C THR A 188 -2.58 18.47 20.34
N CYS A 189 -1.39 18.84 19.85
CA CYS A 189 -0.50 19.73 20.60
C CYS A 189 -1.16 21.09 20.83
N ALA A 190 -1.85 21.65 19.83
CA ALA A 190 -2.60 22.89 19.97
C ALA A 190 -3.70 22.78 21.04
N GLU A 191 -4.46 21.68 21.06
CA GLU A 191 -5.48 21.43 22.09
C GLU A 191 -4.88 21.27 23.49
N ALA A 192 -3.64 20.79 23.57
CA ALA A 192 -2.89 20.64 24.80
C ALA A 192 -2.20 21.96 25.25
N GLY A 193 -2.37 23.07 24.52
CA GLY A 193 -1.66 24.32 24.79
C GLY A 193 -0.15 24.23 24.53
N VAL A 194 0.27 23.33 23.65
CA VAL A 194 1.67 23.09 23.25
C VAL A 194 1.88 23.58 21.82
N SER A 195 2.80 24.52 21.67
CA SER A 195 3.15 25.17 20.40
C SER A 195 4.64 25.24 20.12
N THR A 196 5.48 24.94 21.12
CA THR A 196 6.95 24.92 20.98
C THR A 196 7.53 23.62 21.51
N ALA A 197 8.79 23.35 21.15
CA ALA A 197 9.51 22.18 21.63
C ALA A 197 9.72 22.23 23.16
N GLU A 198 9.99 23.41 23.71
CA GLU A 198 10.22 23.61 25.14
C GLU A 198 8.95 23.29 25.95
N GLN A 199 7.79 23.75 25.47
CA GLN A 199 6.50 23.41 26.07
C GLN A 199 6.21 21.90 26.00
N TRP A 200 6.57 21.27 24.88
CA TRP A 200 6.44 19.83 24.71
C TRP A 200 7.31 19.07 25.72
N THR A 201 8.60 19.41 25.84
CA THR A 201 9.54 18.76 26.76
C THR A 201 9.14 18.94 28.22
N GLN A 202 8.59 20.09 28.59
CA GLN A 202 8.07 20.34 29.95
C GLN A 202 6.83 19.50 30.26
N LYS A 203 5.94 19.31 29.27
CA LYS A 203 4.66 18.62 29.47
C LYS A 203 4.80 17.10 29.43
N TYR A 204 5.58 16.60 28.49
CA TYR A 204 5.75 15.17 28.24
C TYR A 204 7.05 14.69 28.85
N ILE A 205 7.01 14.37 30.14
CA ILE A 205 8.14 13.79 30.90
C ILE A 205 8.05 12.26 30.85
N GLY A 206 8.97 11.60 30.15
CA GLY A 206 8.94 10.15 29.95
C GLY A 206 9.26 9.34 31.22
N LEU A 207 8.97 8.04 31.17
CA LEU A 207 9.20 6.93 32.13
C LEU A 207 8.84 7.10 33.62
N MET A 208 8.48 8.30 34.11
CA MET A 208 7.69 8.43 35.35
C MET A 208 6.17 8.41 35.10
N LYS A 209 5.72 8.55 33.84
CA LYS A 209 4.29 8.64 33.44
C LYS A 209 3.94 7.84 32.17
N GLY A 210 4.48 6.63 32.01
CA GLY A 210 4.15 5.71 30.91
C GLY A 210 4.95 5.93 29.60
N PRO A 211 4.72 5.09 28.58
CA PRO A 211 5.46 5.14 27.31
C PRO A 211 5.07 6.37 26.48
N ILE A 212 6.06 6.98 25.82
CA ILE A 212 5.85 8.21 25.04
C ILE A 212 4.86 8.02 23.90
N GLN A 213 4.81 6.80 23.37
CA GLN A 213 3.87 6.38 22.34
C GLN A 213 2.42 6.68 22.70
N TYR A 214 2.06 6.73 23.98
CA TYR A 214 0.66 6.98 24.39
C TYR A 214 0.46 8.38 24.95
N SER A 215 1.49 9.00 25.52
CA SER A 215 1.36 10.28 26.22
C SER A 215 1.58 11.51 25.34
N GLN A 216 2.39 11.43 24.27
CA GLN A 216 2.68 12.60 23.44
C GLN A 216 1.47 13.12 22.65
N CYS A 217 1.51 14.42 22.35
CA CYS A 217 0.62 15.02 21.35
C CYS A 217 1.19 14.93 19.93
N SER A 218 0.29 15.09 18.95
CA SER A 218 0.54 15.21 17.52
C SER A 218 0.59 16.67 17.09
N TRP A 219 1.45 16.96 16.13
CA TRP A 219 1.62 18.25 15.47
C TRP A 219 0.76 18.35 14.22
N ASN A 220 0.24 19.54 13.89
CA ASN A 220 -0.61 19.72 12.71
C ASN A 220 0.22 19.62 11.43
N ALA A 221 -0.17 18.74 10.50
CA ALA A 221 0.59 18.48 9.28
C ALA A 221 0.72 19.70 8.36
N GLU A 222 -0.16 20.69 8.45
CA GLU A 222 -0.17 21.86 7.56
C GLU A 222 0.41 23.14 8.18
N LYS A 223 0.83 23.10 9.45
CA LYS A 223 1.32 24.28 10.17
C LYS A 223 2.86 24.28 10.23
N PRO A 224 3.58 25.12 9.46
CA PRO A 224 5.04 25.06 9.37
C PRO A 224 5.76 25.18 10.72
N SER A 225 5.27 26.03 11.63
CA SER A 225 5.85 26.16 12.97
C SER A 225 5.82 24.87 13.78
N ASP A 226 4.80 24.04 13.57
CA ASP A 226 4.64 22.78 14.29
C ASP A 226 5.66 21.74 13.79
N TRP A 227 6.06 21.79 12.51
CA TRP A 227 7.17 20.97 12.01
C TRP A 227 8.51 21.37 12.61
N ASN A 228 8.77 22.67 12.76
CA ASN A 228 9.99 23.16 13.40
C ASN A 228 10.05 22.75 14.88
N ALA A 229 8.90 22.80 15.58
CA ALA A 229 8.79 22.28 16.94
C ALA A 229 9.01 20.75 16.97
N MET A 230 8.38 20.01 16.06
CA MET A 230 8.53 18.56 15.93
C MET A 230 9.99 18.15 15.72
N ILE A 231 10.71 18.79 14.80
CA ILE A 231 12.14 18.53 14.56
C ILE A 231 12.95 18.82 15.81
N ARG A 232 12.75 19.98 16.46
CA ARG A 232 13.47 20.33 17.70
C ARG A 232 13.21 19.34 18.83
N VAL A 233 11.98 18.83 18.95
CA VAL A 233 11.65 17.76 19.91
C VAL A 233 12.36 16.47 19.52
N HIS A 234 12.32 16.06 18.25
CA HIS A 234 12.98 14.83 17.80
C HIS A 234 14.50 14.88 18.05
N GLU A 235 15.09 16.03 17.78
CA GLU A 235 16.53 16.30 17.90
C GLU A 235 16.97 16.75 19.29
N SER A 236 16.08 16.90 20.28
CA SER A 236 16.48 17.23 21.66
C SER A 236 17.27 16.09 22.34
N ARG A 237 17.63 15.06 21.58
CA ARG A 237 18.29 13.82 21.99
C ARG A 237 19.79 13.68 21.64
N PRO A 238 20.61 14.73 21.39
CA PRO A 238 22.01 14.49 20.97
C PRO A 238 22.85 13.83 22.07
N ASN A 239 22.40 13.91 23.33
CA ASN A 239 23.09 13.35 24.50
C ASN A 239 22.28 12.20 25.11
N THR A 240 22.47 11.01 24.55
CA THR A 240 21.88 9.75 25.03
C THR A 240 22.41 9.40 26.41
N THR A 241 21.70 9.82 27.45
CA THR A 241 21.92 9.29 28.80
C THR A 241 20.77 8.36 29.14
N ASN A 242 21.02 7.32 29.93
CA ASN A 242 19.98 6.43 30.45
C ASN A 242 18.95 7.16 31.35
N LYS A 243 19.15 8.46 31.60
CA LYS A 243 18.25 9.34 32.37
C LYS A 243 17.29 10.13 31.49
N ASP A 244 17.54 10.23 30.18
CA ASP A 244 16.60 10.82 29.23
C ASP A 244 15.68 9.70 28.71
N PRO A 245 14.41 9.66 29.13
CA PRO A 245 13.46 8.61 28.74
C PRO A 245 13.14 8.60 27.24
N PHE A 246 13.64 9.59 26.50
CA PHE A 246 13.48 9.72 25.06
C PHE A 246 14.74 9.31 24.30
N ALA A 247 15.89 9.18 24.94
CA ALA A 247 17.15 9.00 24.21
C ALA A 247 17.46 7.55 23.79
N PHE A 248 16.49 6.88 23.15
CA PHE A 248 16.69 5.59 22.46
C PHE A 248 17.00 5.82 20.97
N SER A 249 18.12 5.24 20.50
CA SER A 249 18.64 5.42 19.13
C SER A 249 17.78 4.83 18.02
N GLY A 250 16.79 3.99 18.35
CA GLY A 250 15.86 3.37 17.39
C GLY A 250 14.51 4.07 17.28
N GLN A 251 14.41 5.34 17.64
CA GLN A 251 13.16 6.09 17.57
C GLN A 251 12.97 6.71 16.18
N VAL A 252 11.75 6.65 15.69
CA VAL A 252 11.30 7.25 14.42
C VAL A 252 10.17 8.23 14.73
N ASN A 253 9.92 9.20 13.86
CA ASN A 253 8.64 9.93 13.89
C ASN A 253 7.54 9.10 13.23
N GLU A 254 6.30 9.51 13.47
CA GLU A 254 5.13 8.91 12.84
C GLU A 254 4.28 9.99 12.17
N PHE A 255 4.18 9.92 10.85
CA PHE A 255 3.43 10.83 9.99
C PHE A 255 2.20 10.14 9.43
N MET A 256 1.02 10.68 9.73
CA MET A 256 -0.25 10.03 9.42
C MET A 256 -0.83 10.54 8.09
N LEU A 257 -1.23 9.58 7.26
CA LEU A 257 -1.90 9.83 5.98
C LEU A 257 -3.24 9.07 5.95
N LYS A 258 -4.35 9.81 5.87
CA LYS A 258 -5.69 9.27 5.67
C LYS A 258 -5.73 8.38 4.44
N ASN A 259 -6.37 7.22 4.60
CA ASN A 259 -6.57 6.26 3.53
C ASN A 259 -7.44 6.87 2.41
N ALA A 260 -7.00 6.65 1.17
CA ALA A 260 -7.78 6.96 -0.02
C ALA A 260 -8.99 6.01 -0.12
N SER A 261 -10.13 6.52 -0.57
CA SER A 261 -11.43 5.96 -0.20
C SER A 261 -12.28 5.39 -1.33
N ALA A 262 -11.73 5.05 -2.50
CA ALA A 262 -12.53 4.35 -3.53
C ALA A 262 -12.66 2.84 -3.24
N THR A 263 -11.57 2.22 -2.78
CA THR A 263 -11.44 0.75 -2.65
C THR A 263 -10.99 0.30 -1.28
N ASN A 264 -10.47 1.21 -0.44
CA ASN A 264 -9.83 0.91 0.86
C ASN A 264 -8.72 -0.17 0.79
N ASP A 265 -8.15 -0.41 -0.39
CA ASP A 265 -7.07 -1.37 -0.62
C ASP A 265 -5.72 -0.71 -0.87
N GLY A 266 -5.66 0.63 -0.81
CA GLY A 266 -4.41 1.38 -1.02
C GLY A 266 -3.93 1.50 -2.47
N SER A 267 -4.60 0.88 -3.45
CA SER A 267 -4.26 0.95 -4.88
C SER A 267 -4.19 2.39 -5.41
N ASP A 268 -5.01 3.29 -4.88
CA ASP A 268 -4.99 4.72 -5.18
C ASP A 268 -3.65 5.41 -4.90
N ASN A 269 -2.80 4.81 -4.05
CA ASN A 269 -1.49 5.37 -3.72
C ASN A 269 -0.40 5.03 -4.74
N MET A 270 -0.61 4.05 -5.62
CA MET A 270 0.43 3.58 -6.55
C MET A 270 1.01 4.71 -7.41
N LYS A 271 0.15 5.60 -7.91
CA LYS A 271 0.52 6.75 -8.76
C LYS A 271 1.40 7.79 -8.06
N TYR A 272 1.50 7.74 -6.74
CA TYR A 272 2.32 8.64 -5.92
C TYR A 272 3.64 8.02 -5.46
N ILE A 273 3.87 6.73 -5.71
CA ILE A 273 5.14 6.08 -5.35
C ILE A 273 6.24 6.61 -6.27
N ASP A 274 7.37 7.04 -5.70
CA ASP A 274 8.52 7.56 -6.45
C ASP A 274 9.69 6.57 -6.50
N ALA A 275 9.85 5.76 -5.45
CA ALA A 275 10.88 4.72 -5.38
C ALA A 275 10.51 3.67 -4.33
N PHE A 276 11.08 2.47 -4.48
CA PHE A 276 11.23 1.53 -3.36
C PHE A 276 12.58 1.72 -2.69
N ILE A 277 12.65 1.41 -1.40
CA ILE A 277 13.88 1.54 -0.62
C ILE A 277 14.14 0.30 0.22
N TYR A 278 15.40 0.10 0.59
CA TYR A 278 15.78 -0.85 1.62
C TYR A 278 17.00 -0.38 2.41
N ASN A 279 17.09 -0.79 3.68
CA ASN A 279 18.25 -0.52 4.51
C ASN A 279 19.36 -1.52 4.17
N VAL A 280 20.52 -1.02 3.73
CA VAL A 280 21.64 -1.88 3.30
C VAL A 280 22.36 -2.59 4.45
N HIS A 281 22.21 -2.10 5.69
CA HIS A 281 22.93 -2.60 6.87
C HIS A 281 22.01 -3.25 7.91
N SER A 282 20.75 -3.52 7.56
CA SER A 282 19.80 -4.09 8.51
C SER A 282 18.84 -5.07 7.84
N THR A 283 18.67 -6.22 8.47
CA THR A 283 17.57 -7.16 8.22
C THR A 283 16.50 -7.09 9.30
N GLN A 284 16.61 -6.12 10.22
CA GLN A 284 15.75 -6.02 11.39
C GLN A 284 14.32 -5.74 10.95
N ASN A 285 13.40 -6.55 11.48
CA ASN A 285 11.97 -6.40 11.28
C ASN A 285 11.35 -6.27 12.67
N PHE A 286 10.90 -5.06 13.01
CA PHE A 286 10.37 -4.75 14.33
C PHE A 286 8.90 -5.14 14.43
N ALA A 287 8.46 -5.50 15.64
CA ALA A 287 7.06 -5.82 15.89
C ALA A 287 6.23 -4.53 15.87
N THR A 288 5.09 -4.57 15.19
CA THR A 288 4.18 -3.44 15.06
C THR A 288 2.78 -3.79 15.57
N ARG A 289 1.99 -2.77 15.88
CA ARG A 289 0.59 -2.99 16.31
C ARG A 289 -0.21 -3.58 15.15
N GLY A 290 -0.79 -4.76 15.39
CA GLY A 290 -1.62 -5.46 14.41
C GLY A 290 -0.96 -6.70 13.79
N ASP A 291 0.32 -6.95 14.10
CA ASP A 291 1.00 -8.18 13.70
C ASP A 291 0.28 -9.42 14.26
N GLN A 292 0.09 -10.42 13.40
CA GLN A 292 -0.54 -11.70 13.77
C GLN A 292 0.47 -12.75 14.21
N ALA A 293 1.76 -12.51 13.99
CA ALA A 293 2.86 -13.38 14.38
C ALA A 293 4.11 -12.55 14.66
N PRO A 294 5.05 -13.05 15.49
CA PRO A 294 6.31 -12.37 15.72
C PRO A 294 7.07 -12.15 14.40
N PRO A 295 7.59 -10.93 14.14
CA PRO A 295 8.35 -10.66 12.94
C PRO A 295 9.66 -11.43 12.95
N LYS A 296 10.13 -11.79 11.75
CA LYS A 296 11.42 -12.44 11.53
C LYS A 296 12.32 -11.52 10.73
N PRO A 297 13.65 -11.60 10.91
CA PRO A 297 14.59 -10.88 10.05
C PRO A 297 14.32 -11.17 8.58
N GLU A 298 14.42 -10.13 7.76
CA GLU A 298 14.07 -10.19 6.34
C GLU A 298 15.13 -9.44 5.52
N ASN A 299 15.46 -9.97 4.35
CA ASN A 299 16.38 -9.32 3.43
C ASN A 299 15.65 -8.19 2.68
N GLY A 300 15.93 -6.94 3.06
CA GLY A 300 15.25 -5.78 2.50
C GLY A 300 15.40 -5.62 0.98
N LEU A 301 16.53 -6.04 0.38
CA LEU A 301 16.69 -6.00 -1.08
C LEU A 301 15.72 -6.96 -1.77
N ASN A 302 15.53 -8.17 -1.24
CA ASN A 302 14.57 -9.11 -1.78
C ASN A 302 13.14 -8.56 -1.68
N SER A 303 12.78 -7.96 -0.55
CA SER A 303 11.49 -7.30 -0.36
C SER A 303 11.29 -6.17 -1.38
N ALA A 304 12.27 -5.27 -1.52
CA ALA A 304 12.20 -4.14 -2.47
C ALA A 304 12.09 -4.61 -3.93
N ARG A 305 12.77 -5.70 -4.31
CA ARG A 305 12.65 -6.33 -5.63
C ARG A 305 11.25 -6.90 -5.86
N ASN A 306 10.65 -7.54 -4.86
CA ASN A 306 9.28 -8.04 -4.96
C ASN A 306 8.28 -6.90 -5.05
N PHE A 307 8.48 -5.82 -4.29
CA PHE A 307 7.67 -4.60 -4.38
C PHE A 307 7.74 -3.98 -5.79
N GLN A 308 8.94 -3.88 -6.36
CA GLN A 308 9.15 -3.35 -7.71
C GLN A 308 8.42 -4.17 -8.77
N LYS A 309 8.49 -5.51 -8.70
CA LYS A 309 7.74 -6.39 -9.61
C LYS A 309 6.23 -6.24 -9.45
N LYS A 310 5.74 -6.20 -8.20
CA LYS A 310 4.31 -6.00 -7.90
C LYS A 310 3.81 -4.69 -8.51
N LEU A 311 4.55 -3.59 -8.35
CA LEU A 311 4.16 -2.29 -8.89
C LEU A 311 4.22 -2.27 -10.43
N GLN A 312 5.23 -2.89 -11.03
CA GLN A 312 5.35 -3.02 -12.49
C GLN A 312 4.15 -3.77 -13.09
N ALA A 313 3.68 -4.83 -12.42
CA ALA A 313 2.49 -5.57 -12.84
C ALA A 313 1.22 -4.71 -12.85
N GLN A 314 1.21 -3.56 -12.14
CA GLN A 314 0.12 -2.58 -12.13
C GLN A 314 0.32 -1.43 -13.13
N GLY A 315 1.35 -1.50 -13.98
CA GLY A 315 1.65 -0.48 -15.00
C GLY A 315 2.52 0.69 -14.51
N TYR A 316 3.14 0.56 -13.33
CA TYR A 316 3.98 1.59 -12.72
C TYR A 316 5.42 1.10 -12.57
N SER A 317 6.40 1.84 -13.06
CA SER A 317 7.81 1.47 -12.96
C SER A 317 8.59 2.55 -12.23
N VAL A 318 9.20 2.17 -11.10
CA VAL A 318 9.99 3.06 -10.23
C VAL A 318 11.29 2.37 -9.82
N PRO A 319 12.38 3.12 -9.53
CA PRO A 319 13.62 2.52 -9.09
C PRO A 319 13.55 1.98 -7.66
N ILE A 320 14.44 1.02 -7.38
CA ILE A 320 14.88 0.68 -6.03
C ILE A 320 16.10 1.52 -5.70
N LEU A 321 16.09 2.20 -4.56
CA LEU A 321 17.22 2.94 -4.01
C LEU A 321 17.72 2.29 -2.72
N ARG A 322 19.02 2.26 -2.54
CA ARG A 322 19.64 1.94 -1.25
C ARG A 322 19.41 3.08 -0.28
N LEU A 323 19.13 2.75 0.97
CA LEU A 323 19.16 3.69 2.10
C LEU A 323 20.27 3.27 3.07
N ASP A 324 21.29 4.11 3.20
CA ASP A 324 22.44 3.87 4.06
C ASP A 324 22.59 4.98 5.11
N PHE A 325 22.11 4.72 6.32
CA PHE A 325 22.22 5.65 7.45
C PHE A 325 23.64 5.84 7.99
N THR A 326 24.62 5.05 7.53
CA THR A 326 26.04 5.20 7.91
C THR A 326 26.80 6.17 7.00
N GLN A 327 26.24 6.50 5.83
CA GLN A 327 26.82 7.45 4.90
C GLN A 327 26.52 8.90 5.29
N PRO A 328 27.34 9.87 4.80
CA PRO A 328 26.99 11.28 4.83
C PRO A 328 25.60 11.54 4.23
N ALA A 329 24.95 12.62 4.67
CA ALA A 329 23.57 12.93 4.27
C ALA A 329 23.38 13.02 2.74
N GLU A 330 24.39 13.48 2.02
CA GLU A 330 24.42 13.63 0.57
C GLU A 330 24.49 12.30 -0.19
N GLN A 331 24.91 11.23 0.50
CA GLN A 331 25.11 9.88 -0.06
C GLN A 331 24.20 8.84 0.59
N ARG A 332 23.23 9.29 1.40
CA ARG A 332 22.33 8.42 2.16
C ARG A 332 21.43 7.59 1.24
N PHE A 333 21.08 8.11 0.07
CA PHE A 333 20.46 7.34 -1.00
C PHE A 333 21.43 7.08 -2.14
N SER A 334 21.40 5.88 -2.71
CA SER A 334 22.13 5.55 -3.93
C SER A 334 21.34 4.62 -4.84
N TYR A 335 21.61 4.69 -6.14
CA TYR A 335 21.06 3.80 -7.15
C TYR A 335 22.12 2.80 -7.59
N VAL A 336 21.75 1.52 -7.64
CA VAL A 336 22.60 0.45 -8.16
C VAL A 336 21.77 -0.35 -9.16
N ALA A 337 22.24 -0.44 -10.41
CA ALA A 337 21.54 -1.14 -11.47
C ALA A 337 21.31 -2.63 -11.14
N ALA A 338 22.29 -3.27 -10.50
CA ALA A 338 22.19 -4.67 -10.10
C ALA A 338 21.10 -4.93 -9.02
N ASP A 339 20.66 -3.91 -8.29
CA ASP A 339 19.62 -4.08 -7.27
C ASP A 339 18.21 -4.14 -7.89
N GLN A 340 18.04 -3.64 -9.12
CA GLN A 340 16.77 -3.62 -9.80
C GLN A 340 16.30 -5.04 -10.16
N ALA A 341 14.99 -5.26 -10.06
CA ALA A 341 14.30 -6.48 -10.48
C ALA A 341 13.59 -6.33 -11.84
N ILE A 342 13.56 -5.11 -12.37
CA ILE A 342 12.93 -4.79 -13.66
C ILE A 342 13.91 -3.96 -14.50
N ASP A 343 13.74 -3.99 -15.82
CA ASP A 343 14.48 -3.12 -16.73
C ASP A 343 13.86 -1.72 -16.76
N LEU A 344 14.58 -0.72 -16.24
CA LEU A 344 14.18 0.68 -16.21
C LEU A 344 14.72 1.48 -17.42
N THR A 345 15.42 0.84 -18.34
CA THR A 345 15.98 1.50 -19.54
C THR A 345 15.03 1.44 -20.74
N VAL A 346 13.95 0.65 -20.66
CA VAL A 346 12.92 0.59 -21.69
C VAL A 346 11.95 1.75 -21.49
N VAL A 347 12.32 2.92 -22.04
CA VAL A 347 11.50 4.13 -22.10
C VAL A 347 10.28 3.88 -23.01
N GLY A 348 9.07 4.09 -22.49
CA GLY A 348 7.93 4.66 -23.22
C GLY A 348 7.51 4.04 -24.57
N GLY A 349 7.91 2.83 -24.90
CA GLY A 349 7.38 2.10 -26.06
C GLY A 349 6.18 1.27 -25.62
N ALA A 350 5.11 1.27 -26.41
CA ALA A 350 4.25 0.09 -26.49
C ALA A 350 5.16 -1.13 -26.45
N GLN A 351 4.92 -2.06 -25.51
CA GLN A 351 5.74 -3.26 -25.39
C GLN A 351 6.02 -3.77 -26.82
N PRO A 352 7.28 -4.01 -27.25
CA PRO A 352 7.45 -5.06 -28.24
C PRO A 352 6.78 -6.23 -27.57
N VAL A 353 5.65 -6.69 -28.12
CA VAL A 353 4.80 -7.72 -27.54
C VAL A 353 5.76 -8.78 -27.01
N ALA A 354 6.02 -8.75 -25.70
CA ALA A 354 6.74 -9.82 -25.06
C ALA A 354 5.88 -11.02 -25.48
N PRO A 355 6.45 -12.08 -26.08
CA PRO A 355 5.66 -13.24 -26.46
C PRO A 355 4.80 -13.53 -25.23
N ALA A 356 3.48 -13.38 -25.40
CA ALA A 356 2.56 -13.15 -24.29
C ALA A 356 2.98 -14.06 -23.15
N ALA A 357 3.33 -13.48 -21.99
CA ALA A 357 3.86 -14.23 -20.86
C ALA A 357 3.08 -15.53 -20.77
N PRO A 358 3.73 -16.71 -20.90
CA PRO A 358 3.03 -17.94 -21.25
C PRO A 358 1.85 -18.08 -20.30
N SER A 359 0.63 -18.10 -20.86
CA SER A 359 -0.55 -18.36 -20.05
C SER A 359 -0.36 -19.75 -19.50
N TYR A 360 -0.15 -19.89 -18.19
CA TYR A 360 0.00 -21.18 -17.53
C TYR A 360 -1.37 -21.82 -17.26
N ILE A 361 -2.43 -21.01 -17.27
CA ILE A 361 -3.78 -21.37 -16.86
C ILE A 361 -4.73 -21.13 -18.04
N ALA A 362 -5.26 -22.20 -18.62
CA ALA A 362 -6.29 -22.13 -19.63
C ALA A 362 -7.65 -21.75 -19.02
N ALA A 363 -7.95 -22.26 -17.82
CA ALA A 363 -9.15 -21.92 -17.07
C ALA A 363 -8.92 -22.10 -15.57
N ALA A 364 -9.60 -21.28 -14.76
CA ALA A 364 -9.69 -21.44 -13.32
C ALA A 364 -11.13 -21.12 -12.89
N THR A 365 -11.83 -22.10 -12.35
CA THR A 365 -13.27 -21.97 -12.04
C THR A 365 -13.55 -22.54 -10.66
N TRP A 366 -14.26 -21.78 -9.85
CA TRP A 366 -14.78 -22.29 -8.58
C TRP A 366 -15.90 -23.27 -8.84
N ILE A 367 -15.76 -24.46 -8.29
CA ILE A 367 -16.79 -25.48 -8.30
C ILE A 367 -17.05 -25.91 -6.86
N LYS A 368 -18.29 -26.24 -6.56
CA LYS A 368 -18.64 -26.90 -5.31
C LYS A 368 -18.67 -28.40 -5.58
N ARG A 369 -17.89 -29.17 -4.83
CA ARG A 369 -17.76 -30.62 -5.06
C ARG A 369 -17.58 -31.38 -3.76
N TYR A 370 -18.04 -32.63 -3.76
CA TYR A 370 -17.82 -33.55 -2.66
C TYR A 370 -16.32 -33.82 -2.47
N ASP A 371 -15.80 -33.51 -1.28
CA ASP A 371 -14.44 -33.86 -0.88
C ASP A 371 -14.47 -35.15 -0.05
N PRO A 372 -13.79 -36.23 -0.48
CA PRO A 372 -13.81 -37.50 0.24
C PRO A 372 -13.09 -37.44 1.60
N GLY A 373 -12.22 -36.45 1.81
CA GLY A 373 -11.50 -36.24 3.06
C GLY A 373 -12.38 -35.60 4.13
N THR A 374 -13.13 -34.55 3.80
CA THR A 374 -14.06 -33.88 4.73
C THR A 374 -15.47 -34.48 4.74
N ARG A 375 -15.78 -35.34 3.76
CA ARG A 375 -17.09 -35.99 3.57
C ARG A 375 -18.26 -35.01 3.38
N LYS A 376 -17.98 -33.82 2.86
CA LYS A 376 -18.98 -32.79 2.53
C LYS A 376 -18.62 -32.07 1.24
N ASP A 377 -19.57 -31.28 0.75
CA ASP A 377 -19.35 -30.42 -0.41
C ASP A 377 -18.52 -29.19 -0.03
N GLU A 378 -17.35 -29.07 -0.63
CA GLU A 378 -16.39 -27.98 -0.40
C GLU A 378 -16.20 -27.16 -1.67
N TRP A 379 -15.78 -25.91 -1.48
CA TRP A 379 -15.34 -25.07 -2.60
C TRP A 379 -13.95 -25.50 -3.07
N SER A 380 -13.85 -25.86 -4.35
CA SER A 380 -12.60 -26.21 -5.02
C SER A 380 -12.35 -25.26 -6.19
N LEU A 381 -11.12 -24.78 -6.30
CA LEU A 381 -10.65 -24.09 -7.49
C LEU A 381 -10.18 -25.12 -8.51
N SER A 382 -11.00 -25.34 -9.55
CA SER A 382 -10.70 -26.24 -10.66
C SER A 382 -9.88 -25.51 -11.72
N ILE A 383 -8.64 -25.96 -11.92
CA ILE A 383 -7.63 -25.34 -12.77
C ILE A 383 -7.34 -26.26 -13.95
N VAL A 384 -7.44 -25.71 -15.16
CA VAL A 384 -6.98 -26.36 -16.39
C VAL A 384 -5.66 -25.70 -16.78
N PRO A 385 -4.50 -26.35 -16.58
CA PRO A 385 -3.22 -25.79 -16.98
C PRO A 385 -3.02 -25.92 -18.49
N THR A 386 -2.35 -24.94 -19.10
CA THR A 386 -1.88 -25.04 -20.50
C THR A 386 -0.67 -25.98 -20.60
N ALA A 387 -0.21 -26.25 -21.82
CA ALA A 387 1.05 -26.98 -22.03
C ALA A 387 2.24 -26.26 -21.35
N ALA A 388 2.30 -24.94 -21.44
CA ALA A 388 3.32 -24.14 -20.75
C ALA A 388 3.18 -24.25 -19.23
N GLY A 389 1.96 -24.22 -18.69
CA GLY A 389 1.69 -24.41 -17.27
C GLY A 389 2.13 -25.77 -16.73
N ARG A 390 1.97 -26.83 -17.53
CA ARG A 390 2.48 -28.16 -17.18
C ARG A 390 3.99 -28.26 -17.27
N ALA A 391 4.62 -27.47 -18.13
CA ALA A 391 6.07 -27.47 -18.32
C ALA A 391 6.82 -26.74 -17.21
N VAL A 392 6.13 -25.98 -16.34
CA VAL A 392 6.76 -25.21 -15.24
C VAL A 392 7.62 -26.12 -14.34
N PRO A 393 8.92 -25.81 -14.16
CA PRO A 393 9.77 -26.45 -13.17
C PRO A 393 9.27 -26.18 -11.75
N ASN A 394 9.45 -27.13 -10.82
CA ASN A 394 8.91 -26.98 -9.47
C ASN A 394 9.51 -25.76 -8.74
N GLU A 395 10.80 -25.48 -8.98
CA GLU A 395 11.52 -24.31 -8.43
C GLU A 395 10.89 -22.99 -8.90
N GLN A 396 10.15 -23.02 -10.01
CA GLN A 396 9.47 -21.88 -10.61
C GLN A 396 7.95 -21.92 -10.38
N VAL A 397 7.41 -22.81 -9.54
CA VAL A 397 5.95 -22.86 -9.29
C VAL A 397 5.37 -21.53 -8.81
N GLY A 398 6.21 -20.65 -8.23
CA GLY A 398 5.86 -19.26 -7.93
C GLY A 398 5.24 -18.52 -9.12
N VAL A 399 5.78 -18.66 -10.34
CA VAL A 399 5.25 -17.92 -11.51
C VAL A 399 3.86 -18.41 -11.93
N PHE A 400 3.56 -19.69 -11.75
CA PHE A 400 2.21 -20.24 -11.96
C PHE A 400 1.27 -19.73 -10.86
N TYR A 401 1.71 -19.81 -9.61
CA TYR A 401 0.94 -19.39 -8.45
C TYR A 401 0.58 -17.91 -8.51
N ASP A 402 1.51 -17.04 -8.88
CA ASP A 402 1.28 -15.59 -8.99
C ASP A 402 0.21 -15.29 -10.05
N GLN A 403 0.21 -16.00 -11.19
CA GLN A 403 -0.83 -15.88 -12.20
C GLN A 403 -2.19 -16.39 -11.69
N LEU A 404 -2.21 -17.52 -10.98
CA LEU A 404 -3.45 -18.06 -10.37
C LEU A 404 -4.03 -17.09 -9.34
N PHE A 405 -3.16 -16.54 -8.49
CA PHE A 405 -3.52 -15.61 -7.44
C PHE A 405 -4.00 -14.28 -8.02
N ALA A 406 -3.38 -13.77 -9.08
CA ALA A 406 -3.88 -12.61 -9.81
C ALA A 406 -5.28 -12.86 -10.41
N LEU A 407 -5.57 -14.07 -10.89
CA LEU A 407 -6.87 -14.42 -11.46
C LEU A 407 -7.97 -14.63 -10.40
N LYS A 408 -7.64 -15.15 -9.21
CA LYS A 408 -8.63 -15.71 -8.25
C LYS A 408 -8.42 -15.35 -6.79
N GLY A 409 -7.30 -14.74 -6.42
CA GLY A 409 -6.97 -14.41 -5.02
C GLY A 409 -7.92 -13.39 -4.39
N ALA A 410 -8.54 -12.52 -5.19
CA ALA A 410 -9.57 -11.58 -4.72
C ALA A 410 -10.97 -12.22 -4.56
N ASP A 411 -11.18 -13.45 -5.02
CA ASP A 411 -12.47 -14.13 -4.94
C ASP A 411 -12.86 -14.43 -3.48
N GLY A 412 -14.13 -14.26 -3.14
CA GLY A 412 -14.64 -14.56 -1.79
C GLY A 412 -14.44 -16.03 -1.40
N ASN A 413 -14.50 -16.96 -2.36
CA ASN A 413 -14.22 -18.36 -2.10
C ASN A 413 -12.76 -18.61 -1.69
N TRP A 414 -11.81 -17.82 -2.19
CA TRP A 414 -10.43 -17.85 -1.71
C TRP A 414 -10.32 -17.18 -0.35
N ARG A 415 -10.65 -15.88 -0.28
CA ARG A 415 -10.39 -15.02 0.88
C ARG A 415 -11.07 -15.49 2.16
N ASN A 416 -12.28 -16.05 2.03
CA ASN A 416 -13.09 -16.42 3.19
C ASN A 416 -12.88 -17.88 3.63
N ASN A 417 -12.25 -18.72 2.80
CA ASN A 417 -12.13 -20.15 3.08
C ASN A 417 -10.67 -20.64 3.11
N GLU A 418 -9.67 -19.77 2.89
CA GLU A 418 -8.26 -20.13 3.09
C GLU A 418 -7.96 -20.18 4.59
N HIS A 419 -8.01 -21.38 5.16
CA HIS A 419 -7.80 -21.58 6.59
C HIS A 419 -6.32 -21.61 6.99
N SER A 420 -5.42 -21.72 6.01
CA SER A 420 -3.97 -21.75 6.23
C SER A 420 -3.29 -21.04 5.09
N ALA A 421 -2.75 -19.85 5.35
CA ALA A 421 -2.09 -19.03 4.35
C ALA A 421 -0.98 -19.83 3.62
N GLY A 422 -1.05 -19.86 2.29
CA GLY A 422 -0.08 -20.57 1.47
C GLY A 422 -0.42 -22.04 1.19
N SER A 423 -1.52 -22.56 1.74
CA SER A 423 -1.96 -23.95 1.47
C SER A 423 -2.27 -24.15 -0.02
N MET A 424 -2.87 -23.16 -0.67
CA MET A 424 -3.18 -23.20 -2.10
C MET A 424 -1.91 -23.27 -2.96
N ARG A 425 -0.86 -22.52 -2.58
CA ARG A 425 0.45 -22.58 -3.25
C ARG A 425 1.09 -23.95 -3.11
N GLN A 426 0.99 -24.52 -1.92
CA GLN A 426 1.57 -25.82 -1.64
C GLN A 426 0.84 -26.96 -2.37
N GLN A 427 -0.49 -26.94 -2.39
CA GLN A 427 -1.28 -27.88 -3.19
C GLN A 427 -0.90 -27.77 -4.66
N LEU A 428 -0.78 -26.55 -5.19
CA LEU A 428 -0.35 -26.29 -6.57
C LEU A 428 1.02 -26.90 -6.87
N SER A 429 2.01 -26.69 -6.00
CA SER A 429 3.34 -27.32 -6.08
C SER A 429 3.25 -28.84 -6.13
N CYS A 430 2.46 -29.42 -5.22
CA CYS A 430 2.30 -30.87 -5.15
C CYS A 430 1.63 -31.45 -6.41
N VAL A 431 0.55 -30.84 -6.91
CA VAL A 431 -0.14 -31.34 -8.12
C VAL A 431 0.68 -31.14 -9.38
N LEU A 432 1.47 -30.07 -9.48
CA LEU A 432 2.38 -29.81 -10.61
C LEU A 432 3.48 -30.89 -10.71
N VAL A 433 3.96 -31.39 -9.57
CA VAL A 433 5.00 -32.42 -9.52
C VAL A 433 4.42 -33.82 -9.70
N ASN A 434 3.36 -34.16 -8.96
CA ASN A 434 2.90 -35.56 -8.85
C ASN A 434 1.74 -35.90 -9.80
N TYR A 435 0.99 -34.89 -10.26
CA TYR A 435 -0.20 -35.06 -11.08
C TYR A 435 -0.18 -34.14 -12.31
N ARG A 436 1.01 -33.90 -12.86
CA ARG A 436 1.28 -32.95 -13.95
C ARG A 436 0.34 -33.09 -15.16
N ASN A 437 -0.03 -34.33 -15.49
CA ASN A 437 -0.88 -34.64 -16.65
C ASN A 437 -2.38 -34.71 -16.33
N LYS A 438 -2.76 -34.60 -15.05
CA LYS A 438 -4.17 -34.58 -14.63
C LYS A 438 -4.84 -33.28 -15.11
N THR A 439 -6.10 -33.38 -15.50
CA THR A 439 -6.93 -32.23 -15.88
C THR A 439 -8.36 -32.48 -15.40
N PRO A 440 -8.97 -31.58 -14.62
CA PRO A 440 -8.38 -30.40 -13.98
C PRO A 440 -7.52 -30.74 -12.73
N TRP A 441 -6.68 -29.80 -12.31
CA TRP A 441 -6.15 -29.75 -10.94
C TRP A 441 -7.18 -29.09 -10.03
N ASN A 442 -7.42 -29.67 -8.86
CA ASN A 442 -8.37 -29.08 -7.90
C ASN A 442 -7.57 -28.69 -6.66
N LEU A 443 -7.70 -27.42 -6.26
CA LEU A 443 -7.09 -26.88 -5.06
C LEU A 443 -8.21 -26.40 -4.14
N GLU A 444 -8.12 -26.75 -2.86
CA GLU A 444 -9.14 -26.42 -1.87
C GLU A 444 -8.57 -25.52 -0.78
N PRO A 445 -9.14 -24.33 -0.55
CA PRO A 445 -8.58 -23.34 0.36
C PRO A 445 -8.64 -23.79 1.83
N PHE A 446 -9.56 -24.69 2.20
CA PHE A 446 -9.66 -25.19 3.57
C PHE A 446 -8.52 -26.15 3.98
N ARG A 447 -7.73 -26.66 3.03
CA ARG A 447 -6.67 -27.63 3.33
C ARG A 447 -5.55 -26.97 4.15
N PRO A 448 -4.93 -27.69 5.09
CA PRO A 448 -3.82 -27.15 5.88
C PRO A 448 -2.56 -26.99 5.01
N ALA A 449 -1.72 -26.02 5.37
CA ALA A 449 -0.35 -25.95 4.87
C ALA A 449 0.53 -26.89 5.73
N LEU A 450 1.16 -27.89 5.12
CA LEU A 450 2.03 -28.86 5.78
C LEU A 450 3.47 -28.73 5.26
N SER A 451 4.35 -29.71 5.54
CA SER A 451 5.60 -29.84 4.80
C SER A 451 5.36 -30.43 3.41
N ASP A 452 6.28 -30.23 2.46
CA ASP A 452 6.14 -30.82 1.12
C ASP A 452 6.12 -32.35 1.16
N SER A 453 6.84 -32.98 2.09
CA SER A 453 6.79 -34.42 2.31
C SER A 453 5.42 -34.88 2.80
N ASP A 454 4.82 -34.17 3.75
CA ASP A 454 3.52 -34.54 4.31
C ASP A 454 2.39 -34.31 3.32
N THR A 455 2.44 -33.20 2.58
CA THR A 455 1.48 -32.91 1.51
C THR A 455 1.53 -33.98 0.41
N ARG A 456 2.73 -34.46 0.04
CA ARG A 456 2.88 -35.58 -0.89
C ARG A 456 2.37 -36.90 -0.31
N ALA A 457 2.67 -37.20 0.95
CA ALA A 457 2.19 -38.41 1.62
C ALA A 457 0.65 -38.46 1.67
N ALA A 458 -0.01 -37.30 1.73
CA ALA A 458 -1.46 -37.15 1.65
C ALA A 458 -2.02 -37.11 0.20
N GLY A 459 -1.22 -37.42 -0.82
CA GLY A 459 -1.67 -37.40 -2.23
C GLY A 459 -2.07 -36.01 -2.72
N CYS A 460 -1.39 -34.97 -2.23
CA CYS A 460 -1.68 -33.55 -2.46
C CYS A 460 -3.02 -33.04 -1.90
N ASN A 461 -3.72 -33.86 -1.11
CA ASN A 461 -5.02 -33.53 -0.53
C ASN A 461 -5.03 -33.72 1.00
N PRO A 462 -4.17 -33.02 1.76
CA PRO A 462 -4.21 -33.12 3.21
C PRO A 462 -5.54 -32.60 3.76
N VAL A 463 -6.00 -33.20 4.86
CA VAL A 463 -7.16 -32.74 5.62
C VAL A 463 -6.74 -32.32 7.03
N PRO A 464 -7.39 -31.29 7.61
CA PRO A 464 -7.20 -30.96 9.02
C PRO A 464 -7.50 -32.19 9.89
N ARG A 465 -6.65 -32.46 10.88
CA ARG A 465 -6.89 -33.51 11.87
C ARG A 465 -7.86 -33.05 12.94
#